data_AF-A0A662G7U1-F1
#
_entry.id   AF-A0A662G7U1-F1
#
_cell.length_a   1.000
_cell.length_b   1.000
_cell.length_c   1.000
_cell.angle_alpha   90.00
_cell.angle_beta   90.00
_cell.angle_gamma   90.00
#
_symmetry.space_group_name_H-M   'P 1'
#
loop_
_entity.id
_entity.type
_entity.pdbx_description
1 polymer ?
#
loop_
_entity_poly.entity_id
_entity_poly.type
_entity_poly.pdbx_seq_one_letter_code
_entity_poly.pdbx_strand_id
1 'polypeptide(L)'
;MVRVNSVARSGAVLAVYVDDSLALKEKLPDLDGRSEAFAGEYGLEVVVKVPPGTHTIKLDNLGDDWLTMDYVRLEGVVVRQAKTRILGLTNGTFAIVWIQNRDSTWWNAVHGIAVEPIGDLRIALYGLEDGDYLVEFWDPYRGAVIAEERCRAMGGRLVVSVKLLQRDLAVKAYRLGP
;
A
#
# COMPACT_ATOMS: atom_id res chain seq x y z
N MET A 1 -14.18 2.33 -13.56
CA MET A 1 -15.46 1.95 -14.19
C MET A 1 -15.97 0.65 -13.60
N VAL A 2 -17.29 0.47 -13.58
CA VAL A 2 -18.01 -0.75 -13.19
C VAL A 2 -18.81 -1.24 -14.38
N ARG A 3 -18.64 -2.51 -14.77
CA ARG A 3 -19.42 -3.15 -15.84
C ARG A 3 -20.55 -3.96 -15.23
N VAL A 4 -21.78 -3.45 -15.33
CA VAL A 4 -22.98 -4.14 -14.86
C VAL A 4 -23.36 -5.23 -15.86
N ASN A 5 -23.70 -6.41 -15.36
CA ASN A 5 -24.02 -7.58 -16.18
C ASN A 5 -25.54 -7.84 -16.25
N SER A 6 -26.18 -8.11 -15.11
CA SER A 6 -27.61 -8.45 -15.01
C SER A 6 -28.19 -7.94 -13.69
N VAL A 7 -29.50 -7.71 -13.67
CA VAL A 7 -30.21 -7.19 -12.49
C VAL A 7 -31.45 -8.02 -12.21
N ALA A 8 -31.75 -8.23 -10.93
CA ALA A 8 -32.95 -8.93 -10.53
C ALA A 8 -34.23 -8.23 -11.02
N ARG A 9 -35.31 -8.98 -11.15
CA ARG A 9 -36.62 -8.47 -11.61
C ARG A 9 -37.15 -7.28 -10.81
N SER A 10 -36.88 -7.23 -9.51
CA SER A 10 -37.31 -6.12 -8.63
C SER A 10 -36.47 -4.84 -8.83
N GLY A 11 -35.40 -4.92 -9.63
CA GLY A 11 -34.45 -3.85 -9.86
C GLY A 11 -33.37 -3.77 -8.77
N ALA A 12 -32.32 -3.02 -9.09
CA ALA A 12 -31.22 -2.70 -8.19
C ALA A 12 -30.89 -1.20 -8.24
N VAL A 13 -30.06 -0.74 -7.29
CA VAL A 13 -29.56 0.64 -7.30
C VAL A 13 -28.08 0.62 -6.97
N LEU A 14 -27.23 0.81 -7.98
CA LEU A 14 -25.79 0.90 -7.78
C LEU A 14 -25.43 2.27 -7.19
N ALA A 15 -24.91 2.27 -5.97
CA ALA A 15 -24.30 3.44 -5.35
C ALA A 15 -22.79 3.29 -5.32
N VAL A 16 -22.07 4.32 -5.77
CA VAL A 16 -20.61 4.39 -5.72
C VAL A 16 -20.21 5.54 -4.82
N TYR A 17 -19.37 5.23 -3.82
CA TYR A 17 -18.83 6.21 -2.89
C TYR A 17 -17.33 6.38 -3.11
N VAL A 18 -16.85 7.62 -2.96
CA VAL A 18 -15.44 7.99 -2.89
C VAL A 18 -15.23 8.67 -1.54
N ASP A 19 -14.42 8.08 -0.67
CA ASP A 19 -14.18 8.55 0.70
C ASP A 19 -15.49 8.80 1.46
N ASP A 20 -16.36 7.79 1.44
CA ASP A 20 -17.71 7.78 2.03
C ASP A 20 -18.71 8.83 1.51
N SER A 21 -18.28 9.69 0.59
CA SER A 21 -19.16 10.62 -0.12
C SER A 21 -19.79 9.93 -1.32
N LEU A 22 -21.11 10.00 -1.45
CA LEU A 22 -21.84 9.43 -2.59
C LEU A 22 -21.42 10.15 -3.87
N ALA A 23 -20.68 9.45 -4.73
CA ALA A 23 -20.16 9.99 -5.98
C ALA A 23 -21.10 9.72 -7.15
N LEU A 24 -21.84 8.62 -7.10
CA LEU A 24 -22.83 8.25 -8.12
C LEU A 24 -23.91 7.34 -7.52
N LYS A 25 -25.15 7.49 -8.01
CA LYS A 25 -26.28 6.61 -7.70
C LYS A 25 -27.06 6.35 -8.98
N GLU A 26 -27.05 5.11 -9.44
CA GLU A 26 -27.67 4.67 -10.68
C GLU A 26 -28.80 3.70 -10.40
N LYS A 27 -30.00 3.99 -10.89
CA LYS A 27 -31.14 3.07 -10.77
C LYS A 27 -31.11 2.08 -11.94
N LEU A 28 -31.19 0.80 -11.64
CA LEU A 28 -31.05 -0.26 -12.61
C LEU A 28 -32.32 -1.14 -12.62
N PRO A 29 -33.33 -0.87 -13.48
CA PRO A 29 -34.46 -1.77 -13.66
C PRO A 29 -34.09 -3.03 -14.46
N ASP A 30 -34.74 -4.16 -14.20
CA ASP A 30 -34.69 -5.34 -15.08
C ASP A 30 -35.08 -4.99 -16.53
N LEU A 31 -34.32 -5.51 -17.50
CA LEU A 31 -34.47 -5.17 -18.91
C LEU A 31 -35.24 -6.23 -19.70
N ASP A 32 -35.20 -7.51 -19.30
CA ASP A 32 -35.78 -8.61 -20.06
C ASP A 32 -36.93 -9.34 -19.34
N GLY A 33 -37.17 -8.99 -18.07
CA GLY A 33 -38.25 -9.55 -17.26
C GLY A 33 -37.91 -10.88 -16.59
N ARG A 34 -36.66 -11.35 -16.71
CA ARG A 34 -36.18 -12.64 -16.20
C ARG A 34 -35.19 -12.41 -15.07
N SER A 35 -35.23 -13.27 -14.06
CA SER A 35 -34.34 -13.18 -12.90
C SER A 35 -33.17 -14.15 -13.05
N GLU A 36 -32.35 -13.93 -14.09
CA GLU A 36 -31.21 -14.78 -14.43
C GLU A 36 -29.88 -14.06 -14.14
N ALA A 37 -29.10 -14.59 -13.20
CA ALA A 37 -27.78 -14.06 -12.90
C ALA A 37 -26.82 -14.34 -14.07
N PHE A 38 -25.97 -13.36 -14.41
CA PHE A 38 -24.95 -13.47 -15.45
C PHE A 38 -25.47 -13.62 -16.90
N ALA A 39 -26.70 -13.21 -17.18
CA ALA A 39 -27.28 -13.24 -18.53
C ALA A 39 -26.65 -12.21 -19.49
N GLY A 40 -25.94 -11.20 -18.96
CA GLY A 40 -25.23 -10.20 -19.76
C GLY A 40 -26.15 -9.20 -20.46
N GLU A 41 -27.38 -9.06 -19.99
CA GLU A 41 -28.42 -8.22 -20.58
C GLU A 41 -28.13 -6.71 -20.48
N TYR A 42 -27.39 -6.27 -19.45
CA TYR A 42 -27.34 -4.85 -19.12
C TYR A 42 -26.35 -4.06 -19.97
N GLY A 43 -25.19 -4.63 -20.27
CA GLY A 43 -24.26 -3.93 -21.15
C GLY A 43 -23.58 -2.66 -20.56
N LEU A 44 -23.97 -2.21 -19.36
CA LEU A 44 -23.72 -0.83 -18.91
C LEU A 44 -22.36 -0.65 -18.23
N GLU A 45 -21.64 0.39 -18.64
CA GLU A 45 -20.44 0.89 -17.98
C GLU A 45 -20.72 2.15 -17.18
N VAL A 46 -20.53 2.05 -15.87
CA VAL A 46 -20.66 3.18 -14.94
C VAL A 46 -19.27 3.73 -14.62
N VAL A 47 -19.05 5.02 -14.89
CA VAL A 47 -17.75 5.68 -14.73
C VAL A 47 -17.83 6.75 -13.64
N VAL A 48 -16.97 6.62 -12.63
CA VAL A 48 -16.79 7.62 -11.57
C VAL A 48 -15.37 8.17 -11.66
N LYS A 49 -15.25 9.50 -11.68
CA LYS A 49 -13.96 10.19 -11.63
C LYS A 49 -13.47 10.22 -10.18
N VAL A 50 -12.26 9.74 -9.95
CA VAL A 50 -11.61 9.78 -8.64
C VAL A 50 -10.44 10.77 -8.74
N PRO A 51 -10.34 11.77 -7.85
CA PRO A 51 -9.21 12.70 -7.83
C PRO A 51 -7.87 11.97 -7.63
N PRO A 52 -6.73 12.62 -7.95
CA PRO A 52 -5.42 12.10 -7.58
C PRO A 52 -5.26 12.02 -6.06
N GLY A 53 -4.81 10.87 -5.57
CA GLY A 53 -4.61 10.65 -4.12
C GLY A 53 -4.85 9.21 -3.71
N THR A 54 -4.79 8.96 -2.40
CA THR A 54 -5.25 7.70 -1.82
C THR A 54 -6.72 7.84 -1.48
N HIS A 55 -7.57 6.99 -2.06
CA HIS A 55 -9.02 7.05 -1.91
C HIS A 55 -9.59 5.67 -1.57
N THR A 56 -10.67 5.67 -0.79
CA THR A 56 -11.49 4.48 -0.57
C THR A 56 -12.68 4.52 -1.52
N ILE A 57 -12.83 3.48 -2.34
CA ILE A 57 -13.97 3.32 -3.25
C ILE A 57 -14.87 2.22 -2.70
N LYS A 58 -16.15 2.53 -2.47
CA LYS A 58 -17.16 1.56 -2.02
C LYS A 58 -18.26 1.46 -3.07
N LEU A 59 -18.63 0.23 -3.40
CA LEU A 59 -19.78 -0.09 -4.24
C LEU A 59 -20.84 -0.70 -3.33
N ASP A 60 -22.06 -0.20 -3.44
CA ASP A 60 -23.19 -0.67 -2.64
C ASP A 60 -24.42 -0.85 -3.53
N ASN A 61 -25.30 -1.77 -3.14
CA ASN A 61 -26.59 -1.95 -3.79
C ASN A 61 -27.69 -1.49 -2.84
N LEU A 62 -28.27 -0.35 -3.15
CA LEU A 62 -29.35 0.26 -2.37
C LEU A 62 -30.74 -0.10 -2.90
N GLY A 63 -30.82 -1.01 -3.87
CA GLY A 63 -32.08 -1.48 -4.45
C GLY A 63 -32.72 -2.60 -3.64
N ASP A 64 -33.89 -3.02 -4.11
CA ASP A 64 -34.71 -4.02 -3.41
C ASP A 64 -34.18 -5.45 -3.59
N ASP A 65 -33.33 -5.69 -4.59
CA ASP A 65 -32.84 -7.01 -4.96
C ASP A 65 -31.46 -6.92 -5.67
N TRP A 66 -30.89 -8.04 -6.07
CA TRP A 66 -29.48 -8.14 -6.49
C TRP A 66 -29.14 -7.51 -7.86
N LEU A 67 -27.86 -7.20 -8.05
CA LEU A 67 -27.22 -6.98 -9.36
C LEU A 67 -25.94 -7.81 -9.47
N THR A 68 -25.53 -8.12 -10.70
CA THR A 68 -24.25 -8.79 -11.00
C THR A 68 -23.37 -7.87 -11.84
N MET A 69 -22.06 -8.12 -11.78
CA MET A 69 -21.04 -7.31 -12.46
C MET A 69 -20.04 -8.22 -13.15
N ASP A 70 -19.59 -7.82 -14.34
CA ASP A 70 -18.50 -8.51 -15.04
C ASP A 70 -17.14 -8.16 -14.44
N TYR A 71 -16.91 -6.87 -14.20
CA TYR A 71 -15.66 -6.37 -13.64
C TYR A 71 -15.80 -4.98 -13.02
N VAL A 72 -14.82 -4.69 -12.17
CA VAL A 72 -14.42 -3.33 -11.81
C VAL A 72 -13.05 -3.09 -12.41
N ARG A 73 -12.92 -2.03 -13.20
CA ARG A 73 -11.63 -1.60 -13.76
C ARG A 73 -11.25 -0.26 -13.15
N LEU A 74 -10.08 -0.22 -12.53
CA LEU A 74 -9.47 1.00 -12.03
C LEU A 74 -8.40 1.46 -13.02
N GLU A 75 -8.46 2.72 -13.45
CA GLU A 75 -7.53 3.32 -14.40
C GLU A 75 -6.74 4.43 -13.71
N GLY A 76 -5.49 4.66 -14.14
CA GLY A 76 -4.62 5.66 -13.50
C GLY A 76 -4.15 5.29 -12.08
N VAL A 77 -4.35 4.04 -11.66
CA VAL A 77 -3.88 3.56 -10.35
C VAL A 77 -2.38 3.31 -10.40
N VAL A 78 -1.66 3.89 -9.44
CA VAL A 78 -0.28 3.52 -9.17
C VAL A 78 -0.31 2.32 -8.23
N VAL A 79 0.29 1.20 -8.64
CA VAL A 79 0.52 0.06 -7.74
C VAL A 79 1.20 0.61 -6.49
N ARG A 80 0.70 0.24 -5.31
CA ARG A 80 1.27 0.65 -4.01
C ARG A 80 2.68 0.07 -3.87
N GLN A 81 3.64 0.68 -4.56
CA GLN A 81 5.05 0.41 -4.35
C GLN A 81 5.38 0.93 -2.96
N ALA A 82 6.16 0.15 -2.21
CA ALA A 82 6.68 0.64 -0.94
C ALA A 82 7.34 2.00 -1.19
N LYS A 83 6.97 3.02 -0.41
CA LYS A 83 7.64 4.32 -0.44
C LYS A 83 9.11 4.20 0.01
N THR A 84 9.54 3.04 0.49
CA THR A 84 10.91 2.73 0.86
C THR A 84 11.65 1.99 -0.26
N ARG A 85 12.94 2.30 -0.41
CA ARG A 85 13.92 1.44 -1.08
C ARG A 85 14.88 0.94 -0.01
N ILE A 86 15.07 -0.37 0.07
CA ILE A 86 15.91 -1.01 1.09
C ILE A 86 16.91 -1.88 0.37
N LEU A 87 18.20 -1.63 0.58
CA LEU A 87 19.32 -2.40 0.04
C LEU A 87 20.17 -2.85 1.22
N GLY A 88 20.54 -4.13 1.27
CA GLY A 88 21.33 -4.67 2.36
C GLY A 88 22.33 -5.71 1.90
N LEU A 89 23.45 -5.80 2.62
CA LEU A 89 24.47 -6.83 2.49
C LEU A 89 24.68 -7.48 3.85
N THR A 90 24.90 -8.80 3.87
CA THR A 90 25.16 -9.57 5.09
C THR A 90 26.14 -10.71 4.84
N ASN A 91 26.83 -11.14 5.89
CA ASN A 91 27.68 -12.32 5.91
C ASN A 91 27.26 -13.35 6.99
N GLY A 92 26.05 -13.25 7.56
CA GLY A 92 25.59 -14.12 8.66
C GLY A 92 25.65 -13.46 10.04
N THR A 93 26.76 -12.83 10.40
CA THR A 93 26.94 -12.22 11.74
C THR A 93 26.97 -10.70 11.71
N PHE A 94 26.97 -10.13 10.51
CA PHE A 94 27.02 -8.70 10.26
C PHE A 94 26.08 -8.32 9.11
N ALA A 95 25.46 -7.15 9.19
CA ALA A 95 24.70 -6.57 8.09
C ALA A 95 24.90 -5.04 8.00
N ILE A 96 24.98 -4.53 6.77
CA ILE A 96 24.86 -3.10 6.46
C ILE A 96 23.64 -2.93 5.57
N VAL A 97 22.79 -1.97 5.91
CA VAL A 97 21.53 -1.71 5.19
C VAL A 97 21.40 -0.22 4.95
N TRP A 98 21.01 0.16 3.74
CA TRP A 98 20.60 1.52 3.40
C TRP A 98 19.10 1.52 3.12
N ILE A 99 18.40 2.43 3.78
CA ILE A 99 16.96 2.57 3.75
C ILE A 99 16.68 3.98 3.24
N GLN A 100 15.99 4.12 2.12
CA GLN A 100 15.70 5.39 1.48
C GLN A 100 14.18 5.61 1.40
N ASN A 101 13.70 6.77 1.82
CA ASN A 101 12.40 7.28 1.37
C ASN A 101 12.51 7.66 -0.10
N ARG A 102 11.77 6.98 -0.98
CA ARG A 102 11.83 7.16 -2.45
C ARG A 102 11.43 8.55 -2.90
N ASP A 103 10.63 9.26 -2.10
CA ASP A 103 10.25 10.64 -2.37
C ASP A 103 11.38 11.61 -1.95
N SER A 104 12.34 11.16 -1.12
CA SER A 104 13.56 11.89 -0.82
C SER A 104 14.58 11.76 -1.96
N THR A 105 14.30 12.50 -3.03
CA THR A 105 15.17 12.63 -4.19
C THR A 105 15.89 13.97 -4.14
N TRP A 106 17.04 14.05 -4.83
CA TRP A 106 17.75 15.31 -5.04
C TRP A 106 16.82 16.37 -5.68
N TRP A 107 16.01 15.97 -6.66
CA TRP A 107 15.07 16.85 -7.35
C TRP A 107 14.06 17.48 -6.39
N ASN A 108 13.43 16.67 -5.53
CA ASN A 108 12.46 17.17 -4.56
C ASN A 108 13.11 18.09 -3.52
N ALA A 109 14.34 17.75 -3.09
CA ALA A 109 15.08 18.57 -2.14
C ALA A 109 15.42 19.96 -2.69
N VAL A 110 15.93 20.06 -3.92
CA VAL A 110 16.31 21.37 -4.51
C VAL A 110 15.12 22.23 -4.92
N HIS A 111 13.96 21.62 -5.17
CA HIS A 111 12.71 22.35 -5.48
C HIS A 111 11.81 22.59 -4.25
N GLY A 112 12.26 22.22 -3.04
CA GLY A 112 11.49 22.41 -1.82
C GLY A 112 10.17 21.63 -1.78
N ILE A 113 10.08 20.52 -2.53
CA ILE A 113 8.89 19.66 -2.54
C ILE A 113 8.86 18.90 -1.22
N ALA A 114 7.77 19.05 -0.46
CA ALA A 114 7.59 18.38 0.81
C ALA A 114 7.58 16.85 0.62
N VAL A 115 8.41 16.16 1.40
CA VAL A 115 8.47 14.70 1.44
C VAL A 115 7.70 14.23 2.66
N GLU A 116 6.69 13.38 2.44
CA GLU A 116 5.95 12.75 3.53
C GLU A 116 6.86 11.75 4.27
N PRO A 117 7.11 11.93 5.58
CA PRO A 117 7.89 10.99 6.36
C PRO A 117 7.18 9.64 6.49
N ILE A 118 7.96 8.56 6.52
CA ILE A 118 7.44 7.21 6.74
C ILE A 118 7.61 6.87 8.22
N GLY A 119 6.50 6.75 8.95
CA GLY A 119 6.47 6.39 10.37
C GLY A 119 6.44 4.88 10.60
N ASP A 120 6.95 4.46 11.76
CA ASP A 120 6.85 3.08 12.31
C ASP A 120 7.17 1.97 11.30
N LEU A 121 8.23 2.15 10.53
CA LEU A 121 8.70 1.19 9.54
C LEU A 121 9.32 -0.02 10.24
N ARG A 122 8.85 -1.22 9.92
CA ARG A 122 9.46 -2.49 10.37
C ARG A 122 10.15 -3.19 9.20
N ILE A 123 11.40 -3.58 9.41
CA ILE A 123 12.24 -4.21 8.39
C ILE A 123 12.70 -5.55 8.91
N ALA A 124 12.54 -6.59 8.10
CA ALA A 124 13.09 -7.92 8.37
C ALA A 124 14.40 -8.08 7.58
N LEU A 125 15.50 -8.24 8.30
CA LEU A 125 16.81 -8.61 7.74
C LEU A 125 16.95 -10.13 7.81
N TYR A 126 17.18 -10.75 6.66
CA TYR A 126 17.29 -12.20 6.52
C TYR A 126 18.74 -12.63 6.34
N GLY A 127 19.02 -13.89 6.64
CA GLY A 127 20.35 -14.49 6.49
C GLY A 127 21.29 -14.17 7.64
N LEU A 128 20.75 -13.75 8.81
CA LEU A 128 21.51 -13.51 10.02
C LEU A 128 21.40 -14.70 10.97
N GLU A 129 22.52 -15.16 11.51
CA GLU A 129 22.56 -16.23 12.51
C GLU A 129 21.76 -15.87 13.77
N ASP A 130 21.20 -16.87 14.45
CA ASP A 130 20.45 -16.62 15.67
C ASP A 130 21.37 -16.12 16.80
N GLY A 131 20.88 -15.15 17.58
CA GLY A 131 21.64 -14.53 18.65
C GLY A 131 21.28 -13.07 18.90
N ASP A 132 21.97 -12.46 19.85
CA ASP A 132 21.80 -11.04 20.17
C ASP A 132 22.69 -10.18 19.26
N TYR A 133 22.16 -9.06 18.80
CA TYR A 133 22.81 -8.11 17.90
C TYR A 133 22.75 -6.70 18.50
N LEU A 134 23.80 -5.93 18.26
CA LEU A 134 23.76 -4.47 18.40
C LEU A 134 23.47 -3.87 17.02
N VAL A 135 22.42 -3.07 16.97
CA VAL A 135 21.94 -2.38 15.78
C VAL A 135 22.22 -0.90 15.96
N GLU A 136 23.09 -0.34 15.15
CA GLU A 136 23.37 1.09 15.08
C GLU A 136 22.58 1.70 13.92
N PHE A 137 21.93 2.82 14.18
CA PHE A 137 21.28 3.66 13.18
C PHE A 137 22.16 4.87 12.91
N TRP A 138 22.42 5.14 11.63
CA TRP A 138 23.35 6.14 11.17
C TRP A 138 22.66 7.19 10.32
N ASP A 139 23.00 8.46 10.54
CA ASP A 139 22.77 9.53 9.58
C ASP A 139 23.90 9.50 8.53
N PRO A 140 23.62 9.12 7.27
CA PRO A 140 24.66 8.98 6.25
C PRO A 140 25.31 10.32 5.86
N TYR A 141 24.62 11.45 6.06
CA TYR A 141 25.15 12.77 5.74
C TYR A 141 26.06 13.31 6.83
N ARG A 142 25.72 13.05 8.09
CA ARG A 142 26.54 13.45 9.24
C ARG A 142 27.67 12.46 9.52
N GLY A 143 27.57 11.23 9.00
CA GLY A 143 28.51 10.15 9.27
C GLY A 143 28.55 9.77 10.75
N ALA A 144 27.40 9.80 11.42
CA ALA A 144 27.30 9.60 12.86
C ALA A 144 26.19 8.63 13.24
N VAL A 145 26.43 7.84 14.28
CA VAL A 145 25.39 7.06 14.95
C VAL A 145 24.41 8.01 15.63
N ILE A 146 23.12 7.84 15.35
CA ILE A 146 22.04 8.64 15.93
C ILE A 146 21.18 7.85 16.93
N ALA A 147 21.24 6.52 16.87
CA ALA A 147 20.59 5.63 17.83
C ALA A 147 21.25 4.24 17.82
N GLU A 148 21.10 3.52 18.93
CA GLU A 148 21.51 2.12 19.06
C GLU A 148 20.41 1.32 19.73
N GLU A 149 20.21 0.09 19.26
CA GLU A 149 19.24 -0.84 19.81
C GLU A 149 19.84 -2.24 19.93
N ARG A 150 19.51 -2.95 21.01
CA ARG A 150 19.79 -4.39 21.11
C ARG A 150 18.59 -5.15 20.56
N CYS A 151 18.84 -6.02 19.60
CA CYS A 151 17.83 -6.83 18.95
C CYS A 151 18.27 -8.29 18.93
N ARG A 152 17.31 -9.22 18.87
CA ARG A 152 17.60 -10.65 18.79
C ARG A 152 17.17 -11.21 17.44
N ALA A 153 18.09 -11.89 16.76
CA ALA A 153 17.79 -12.66 15.56
C ALA A 153 17.26 -14.05 15.96
N MET A 154 16.18 -14.49 15.31
CA MET A 154 15.57 -15.80 15.52
C MET A 154 15.12 -16.38 14.19
N GLY A 155 15.46 -17.64 13.92
CA GLY A 155 15.13 -18.33 12.68
C GLY A 155 15.75 -17.66 11.45
N GLY A 156 16.98 -17.16 11.55
CA GLY A 156 17.65 -16.53 10.41
C GLY A 156 17.24 -15.07 10.15
N ARG A 157 16.46 -14.47 11.06
CA ARG A 157 15.76 -13.19 10.86
C ARG A 157 15.92 -12.23 12.03
N LEU A 158 16.41 -11.02 11.74
CA LEU A 158 16.45 -9.88 12.67
C LEU A 158 15.40 -8.85 12.27
N VAL A 159 14.56 -8.40 13.20
CA VAL A 159 13.58 -7.33 12.94
C VAL A 159 14.09 -6.01 13.52
N VAL A 160 14.13 -4.98 12.68
CA VAL A 160 14.57 -3.63 13.05
C VAL A 160 13.40 -2.67 12.85
N SER A 161 13.20 -1.74 13.80
CA SER A 161 12.16 -0.72 13.71
C SER A 161 12.77 0.65 13.48
N VAL A 162 12.24 1.41 12.52
CA VAL A 162 12.61 2.79 12.25
C VAL A 162 11.39 3.66 12.58
N LYS A 163 11.51 4.46 13.65
CA LYS A 163 10.43 5.34 14.14
C LYS A 163 9.94 6.32 13.09
N LEU A 164 10.88 6.96 12.39
CA LEU A 164 10.60 7.99 11.40
C LEU A 164 11.69 8.00 10.33
N LEU A 165 11.30 7.86 9.06
CA LEU A 165 12.19 7.96 7.91
C LEU A 165 11.78 9.15 7.05
N GLN A 166 12.48 10.27 7.23
CA GLN A 166 12.27 11.49 6.43
C GLN A 166 13.02 11.44 5.10
N ARG A 167 14.27 10.96 5.12
CA ARG A 167 15.15 10.85 3.95
C ARG A 167 15.68 9.44 3.85
N ASP A 168 16.99 9.27 3.97
CA ASP A 168 17.64 7.99 4.08
C ASP A 168 18.29 7.79 5.46
N LEU A 169 18.51 6.53 5.77
CA LEU A 169 19.07 6.04 7.01
C LEU A 169 19.95 4.83 6.71
N ALA A 170 21.11 4.74 7.35
CA ALA A 170 21.91 3.53 7.31
C ALA A 170 21.75 2.74 8.62
N VAL A 171 21.77 1.43 8.51
CA VAL A 171 21.72 0.50 9.64
C VAL A 171 22.95 -0.40 9.57
N LYS A 172 23.67 -0.50 10.69
CA LYS A 172 24.75 -1.46 10.88
C LYS A 172 24.36 -2.40 12.01
N ALA A 173 24.23 -3.69 11.71
CA ALA A 173 23.92 -4.71 12.71
C ALA A 173 25.11 -5.67 12.84
N TYR A 174 25.51 -5.98 14.08
CA TYR A 174 26.56 -6.95 14.35
C TYR A 174 26.25 -7.78 15.59
N ARG A 175 26.57 -9.08 15.51
CA ARG A 175 26.29 -10.05 16.56
C ARG A 175 27.13 -9.73 17.81
N LEU A 176 26.51 -9.81 18.98
CA LEU A 176 27.13 -9.60 20.27
C LEU A 176 27.66 -10.93 20.81
N GLY A 177 28.95 -11.17 20.61
CA GLY A 177 29.62 -12.39 21.07
C GLY A 177 29.31 -13.65 20.24
N PRO A 178 30.05 -14.74 20.50
CA PRO A 178 29.73 -16.07 19.98
C PRO A 178 28.48 -16.67 20.63
#